data_AF-B9SLS1-F1
#
_entry.id   AF-B9SLS1-F1
#
_cell.length_a   1.000
_cell.length_b   1.000
_cell.length_c   1.000
_cell.angle_alpha   90.00
_cell.angle_beta   90.00
_cell.angle_gamma   90.00
#
_symmetry.space_group_name_H-M   'P 1'
#
loop_
_entity.id
_entity.type
_entity.pdbx_description
1 polymer ?
#
loop_
_entity_poly.entity_id
_entity_poly.type
_entity_poly.pdbx_seq_one_letter_code
_entity_poly.pdbx_strand_id
1 'polypeptide(L)'
;MIYALMRCQRTLKYGTDAMVSNVGILRAQCIRTRYKESNVISRFHWERKKELLMSFGWSESEFLLAFRLQLFFMLTSEKKMKVLMEFFLTKLGLQPSDIVKCPNLFLVSLERRVIPRCSALKLLMSKGSIDKNVNFVSVLNMSKKDFGKRFITCFEQDSPELIKAYLG
;
A
#
# COMPACT_ATOMS: atom_id res chain seq x y z
N MET A 1 3.35 37.66 -21.46
CA MET A 1 3.67 38.03 -20.06
C MET A 1 2.69 37.31 -19.15
N ILE A 2 3.13 36.25 -18.47
CA ILE A 2 3.45 36.22 -17.02
C ILE A 2 2.28 35.64 -16.19
N TYR A 3 2.45 34.37 -15.81
CA TYR A 3 2.17 33.71 -14.52
C TYR A 3 1.08 34.21 -13.54
N ALA A 4 0.37 33.21 -13.00
CA ALA A 4 0.18 32.89 -11.57
C ALA A 4 -1.20 33.09 -10.89
N LEU A 5 -1.65 31.95 -10.33
CA LEU A 5 -2.16 31.72 -8.97
C LEU A 5 -3.68 31.62 -8.67
N MET A 6 -3.97 30.53 -7.95
CA MET A 6 -5.06 30.26 -6.99
C MET A 6 -6.45 29.88 -7.56
N ARG A 7 -7.18 28.89 -7.05
CA ARG A 7 -7.14 28.13 -5.78
C ARG A 7 -7.89 26.80 -5.96
N CYS A 8 -7.29 25.70 -5.51
CA CYS A 8 -7.95 24.42 -5.32
C CYS A 8 -8.84 24.50 -4.06
N GLN A 9 -10.13 24.79 -4.23
CA GLN A 9 -11.15 24.57 -3.21
C GLN A 9 -11.92 23.30 -3.56
N ARG A 10 -11.88 22.29 -2.68
CA ARG A 10 -13.04 21.44 -2.36
C ARG A 10 -12.75 20.66 -1.08
N THR A 11 -13.29 21.19 0.01
CA THR A 11 -13.60 20.46 1.24
C THR A 11 -14.63 19.38 0.94
N LEU A 12 -14.30 18.12 1.19
CA LEU A 12 -15.28 17.04 1.33
C LEU A 12 -15.29 16.58 2.79
N LYS A 13 -16.30 17.07 3.52
CA LYS A 13 -16.76 16.47 4.77
C LYS A 13 -17.49 15.18 4.39
N TYR A 14 -17.07 14.03 4.89
CA TYR A 14 -17.92 12.84 4.96
C TYR A 14 -17.99 12.37 6.39
N GLY A 15 -19.21 12.38 6.92
CA GLY A 15 -19.56 12.01 8.29
C GLY A 15 -19.26 10.55 8.59
N THR A 16 -18.55 10.35 9.69
CA THR A 16 -18.62 9.18 10.55
C THR A 16 -19.94 9.26 11.31
N ASP A 17 -20.82 8.26 11.23
CA ASP A 17 -21.73 7.85 12.35
C ASP A 17 -22.86 6.87 11.99
N ALA A 18 -22.99 6.35 10.76
CA ALA A 18 -24.12 5.46 10.43
C ALA A 18 -23.76 4.09 9.82
N MET A 19 -22.64 3.46 10.21
CA MET A 19 -22.30 2.10 9.73
C MET A 19 -21.75 1.15 10.81
N VAL A 20 -22.04 1.36 12.09
CA VAL A 20 -21.43 0.54 13.16
C VAL A 20 -22.32 -0.63 13.64
N SER A 21 -23.64 -0.62 13.45
CA SER A 21 -24.46 -1.57 14.23
C SER A 21 -25.02 -2.80 13.50
N ASN A 22 -25.00 -2.88 12.17
CA ASN A 22 -25.57 -4.04 11.43
C ASN A 22 -24.64 -4.74 10.44
N VAL A 23 -23.42 -4.23 10.22
CA VAL A 23 -22.45 -4.79 9.26
C VAL A 23 -21.58 -5.90 9.90
N GLY A 24 -21.52 -5.95 11.23
CA GLY A 24 -20.66 -6.88 11.97
C GLY A 24 -21.06 -8.35 11.89
N ILE A 25 -22.36 -8.65 11.81
CA ILE A 25 -22.85 -10.04 11.87
C ILE A 25 -22.92 -10.68 10.48
N LEU A 26 -23.36 -9.93 9.45
CA LEU A 26 -23.48 -10.43 8.08
C LEU A 26 -22.12 -10.63 7.39
N ARG A 27 -21.05 -9.90 7.78
CA ARG A 27 -19.71 -10.14 7.24
C ARG A 27 -19.04 -11.40 7.78
N ALA A 28 -19.34 -11.82 9.02
CA ALA A 28 -18.76 -13.02 9.61
C ALA A 28 -19.25 -14.32 8.92
N GLN A 29 -20.51 -14.35 8.47
CA GLN A 29 -21.07 -15.48 7.72
C GLN A 29 -20.52 -15.59 6.29
N CYS A 30 -20.30 -14.47 5.58
CA CYS A 30 -19.70 -14.49 4.24
C CYS A 30 -18.21 -14.87 4.21
N ILE A 31 -17.46 -14.66 5.29
CA ILE A 31 -16.03 -15.03 5.34
C ILE A 31 -15.86 -16.55 5.50
N ARG A 32 -16.72 -17.20 6.30
CA ARG A 32 -16.68 -18.65 6.52
C ARG A 32 -17.08 -19.43 5.26
N THR A 33 -18.00 -18.91 4.44
CA THR A 33 -18.35 -19.51 3.14
C THR A 33 -17.26 -19.28 2.10
N ARG A 34 -16.63 -18.10 2.05
CA ARG A 34 -15.54 -17.82 1.08
C ARG A 34 -14.21 -18.56 1.39
N TYR A 35 -13.90 -18.85 2.66
CA TYR A 35 -12.75 -19.67 3.05
C TYR A 35 -12.95 -21.16 2.75
N LYS A 36 -14.17 -21.69 2.90
CA LYS A 36 -14.48 -23.10 2.55
C LYS A 36 -14.34 -23.38 1.05
N GLU A 37 -14.52 -22.38 0.20
CA GLU A 37 -14.33 -22.51 -1.26
C GLU A 37 -12.87 -22.30 -1.70
N SER A 38 -12.03 -21.68 -0.86
CA SER A 38 -10.60 -21.50 -1.09
C SER A 38 -9.81 -22.77 -0.70
N ASN A 39 -9.95 -23.83 -1.48
CA ASN A 39 -9.03 -24.99 -1.48
C ASN A 39 -7.62 -24.65 -2.02
N VAL A 40 -7.26 -23.36 -2.15
CA VAL A 40 -6.10 -22.87 -2.92
C VAL A 40 -4.81 -22.82 -2.11
N ILE A 41 -4.87 -22.75 -0.79
CA ILE A 41 -3.69 -22.66 0.09
C ILE A 41 -3.80 -23.72 1.17
N SER A 42 -2.80 -24.61 1.24
CA SER A 42 -2.80 -25.63 2.30
C SER A 42 -2.66 -24.97 3.67
N ARG A 43 -3.26 -25.59 4.69
CA ARG A 43 -3.17 -25.15 6.08
C ARG A 43 -1.71 -24.94 6.53
N PHE A 44 -0.79 -25.75 6.01
CA PHE A 44 0.63 -25.61 6.28
C PHE A 44 1.21 -24.29 5.75
N HIS A 45 0.92 -23.93 4.49
CA HIS A 45 1.38 -22.65 3.92
C HIS A 45 0.71 -21.45 4.59
N TRP A 46 -0.52 -21.62 5.08
CA TRP A 46 -1.21 -20.60 5.85
C TRP A 46 -0.46 -20.29 7.15
N GLU A 47 -0.19 -21.30 7.97
CA GLU A 47 0.44 -21.10 9.27
C GLU A 47 1.85 -20.53 9.11
N ARG A 48 2.63 -21.03 8.15
CA ARG A 48 3.96 -20.47 7.86
C ARG A 48 3.94 -19.00 7.47
N LYS A 49 2.96 -18.58 6.65
CA LYS A 49 2.81 -17.17 6.26
C LYS A 49 2.36 -16.30 7.43
N LYS A 50 1.50 -16.85 8.31
CA LYS A 50 1.11 -16.19 9.57
C LYS A 50 2.32 -16.01 10.48
N GLU A 51 3.05 -17.08 10.78
CA GLU A 51 4.27 -17.07 11.59
C GLU A 51 5.32 -16.09 11.04
N LEU A 52 5.52 -16.08 9.71
CA LEU A 52 6.40 -15.14 9.04
C LEU A 52 5.99 -13.68 9.29
N LEU A 53 4.71 -13.34 9.17
CA LEU A 53 4.28 -11.96 9.41
C LEU A 53 4.34 -11.59 10.90
N MET A 54 4.05 -12.55 11.78
CA MET A 54 4.19 -12.36 13.22
C MET A 54 5.66 -12.13 13.64
N SER A 55 6.63 -12.74 12.95
CA SER A 55 8.06 -12.45 13.20
C SER A 55 8.46 -11.02 12.82
N PHE A 56 7.65 -10.31 12.03
CA PHE A 56 7.78 -8.88 11.76
C PHE A 56 6.97 -8.00 12.72
N GLY A 57 6.52 -8.55 13.85
CA GLY A 57 5.83 -7.81 14.91
C GLY A 57 4.32 -7.70 14.73
N TRP A 58 3.71 -8.48 13.81
CA TRP A 58 2.26 -8.56 13.72
C TRP A 58 1.71 -9.42 14.87
N SER A 59 0.59 -9.00 15.45
CA SER A 59 -0.23 -9.86 16.29
C SER A 59 -1.11 -10.79 15.45
N GLU A 60 -1.62 -11.86 16.07
CA GLU A 60 -2.57 -12.75 15.40
C GLU A 60 -3.86 -12.02 14.99
N SER A 61 -4.34 -11.09 15.82
CA SER A 61 -5.52 -10.28 15.50
C SER A 61 -5.28 -9.35 14.29
N GLU A 62 -4.09 -8.77 14.17
CA GLU A 62 -3.70 -7.96 13.01
C GLU A 62 -3.57 -8.79 11.73
N PHE A 63 -3.00 -10.00 11.82
CA PHE A 63 -2.96 -10.92 10.69
C PHE A 63 -4.37 -11.28 10.20
N LEU A 64 -5.27 -11.61 11.13
CA LEU A 64 -6.68 -11.90 10.80
C LEU A 64 -7.40 -10.66 10.24
N LEU A 65 -7.08 -9.46 10.73
CA LEU A 65 -7.60 -8.21 10.19
C LEU A 65 -7.14 -8.00 8.74
N ALA A 66 -5.85 -8.10 8.47
CA ALA A 66 -5.29 -7.97 7.12
C ALA A 66 -5.91 -9.00 6.17
N PHE A 67 -6.08 -10.25 6.62
CA PHE A 67 -6.75 -11.30 5.84
C PHE A 67 -8.19 -10.95 5.48
N ARG A 68 -8.94 -10.36 6.41
CA ARG A 68 -10.31 -9.90 6.16
C ARG A 68 -10.37 -8.73 5.18
N LEU A 69 -9.37 -7.84 5.22
CA LEU A 69 -9.26 -6.69 4.32
C LEU A 69 -8.88 -7.10 2.89
N GLN A 70 -8.02 -8.11 2.75
CA GLN A 70 -7.61 -8.66 1.46
C GLN A 70 -7.20 -10.11 1.64
N LEU A 71 -7.95 -11.04 1.05
CA LEU A 71 -7.60 -12.46 1.13
C LEU A 71 -6.49 -12.84 0.15
N PHE A 72 -6.35 -12.11 -0.96
CA PHE A 72 -5.45 -12.50 -2.05
C PHE A 72 -3.97 -12.32 -1.73
N PHE A 73 -3.58 -11.55 -0.72
CA PHE A 73 -2.14 -11.46 -0.39
C PHE A 73 -1.57 -12.81 0.03
N MET A 74 -2.41 -13.73 0.51
CA MET A 74 -2.02 -15.09 0.83
C MET A 74 -1.62 -15.91 -0.41
N LEU A 75 -1.91 -15.46 -1.63
CA LEU A 75 -1.37 -16.06 -2.87
C LEU A 75 0.11 -15.69 -3.10
N THR A 76 0.63 -14.69 -2.39
CA THR A 76 2.02 -14.26 -2.49
C THR A 76 2.94 -15.28 -1.84
N SER A 77 4.10 -15.57 -2.44
CA SER A 77 5.07 -16.49 -1.85
C SER A 77 5.67 -15.93 -0.55
N GLU A 78 6.02 -16.80 0.40
CA GLU A 78 6.69 -16.42 1.66
C GLU A 78 7.95 -15.60 1.39
N LYS A 79 8.75 -16.01 0.39
CA LYS A 79 9.96 -15.28 -0.04
C LYS A 79 9.63 -13.84 -0.44
N LYS A 80 8.61 -13.63 -1.27
CA LYS A 80 8.22 -12.28 -1.70
C LYS A 80 7.67 -11.46 -0.53
N MET A 81 6.87 -12.06 0.35
CA MET A 81 6.34 -11.37 1.54
C MET A 81 7.47 -10.89 2.45
N LYS A 82 8.46 -11.75 2.72
CA LYS A 82 9.64 -11.42 3.52
C LYS A 82 10.40 -10.23 2.95
N VAL A 83 10.75 -10.28 1.65
CA VAL A 83 11.49 -9.20 0.98
C VAL A 83 10.71 -7.88 1.01
N LEU A 84 9.39 -7.92 0.81
CA LEU A 84 8.56 -6.72 0.89
C LEU A 84 8.51 -6.14 2.31
N MET A 85 8.33 -6.96 3.34
CA MET A 85 8.36 -6.52 4.73
C MET A 85 9.70 -5.87 5.09
N GLU A 86 10.81 -6.53 4.78
CA GLU A 86 12.15 -5.99 5.03
C GLU A 86 12.35 -4.64 4.33
N PHE A 87 11.87 -4.50 3.09
CA PHE A 87 11.94 -3.25 2.36
C PHE A 87 11.07 -2.16 3.01
N PHE A 88 9.82 -2.45 3.35
CA PHE A 88 8.90 -1.46 3.91
C PHE A 88 9.36 -0.96 5.29
N LEU A 89 9.78 -1.87 6.17
CA LEU A 89 10.23 -1.51 7.51
C LEU A 89 11.60 -0.80 7.46
N THR A 90 12.57 -1.36 6.72
CA THR A 90 13.95 -0.85 6.76
C THR A 90 14.19 0.32 5.81
N LYS A 91 13.66 0.27 4.58
CA LYS A 91 13.98 1.26 3.54
C LYS A 91 12.98 2.41 3.48
N LEU A 92 11.74 2.19 3.92
CA LEU A 92 10.69 3.22 3.98
C LEU A 92 10.33 3.65 5.40
N GLY A 93 10.81 2.95 6.44
CA GLY A 93 10.51 3.30 7.84
C GLY A 93 9.04 3.12 8.22
N LEU A 94 8.28 2.35 7.44
CA LEU A 94 6.87 2.07 7.75
C LEU A 94 6.76 1.23 9.01
N GLN A 95 5.68 1.42 9.77
CA GLN A 95 5.39 0.56 10.90
C GLN A 95 4.60 -0.66 10.45
N PRO A 96 4.70 -1.80 11.15
CA PRO A 96 3.88 -2.98 10.86
C PRO A 96 2.39 -2.64 10.76
N SER A 97 1.90 -1.76 11.63
CA SER A 97 0.50 -1.31 11.68
C SER A 97 0.04 -0.54 10.44
N ASP A 98 0.95 0.11 9.70
CA ASP A 98 0.65 0.74 8.41
C ASP A 98 0.39 -0.30 7.32
N ILE A 99 1.11 -1.42 7.38
CA ILE A 99 1.05 -2.50 6.40
C ILE A 99 -0.17 -3.39 6.67
N VAL A 100 -0.49 -3.66 7.94
CA VAL A 100 -1.70 -4.42 8.36
C VAL A 100 -2.97 -3.83 7.76
N LYS A 101 -3.08 -2.50 7.72
CA LYS A 101 -4.23 -1.78 7.16
C LYS A 101 -4.26 -1.81 5.62
N CYS A 102 -3.17 -2.20 4.97
CA CYS A 102 -2.99 -2.16 3.52
C CYS A 102 -2.31 -3.42 2.96
N PRO A 103 -2.91 -4.61 3.13
CA PRO A 103 -2.36 -5.89 2.64
C PRO A 103 -2.15 -5.97 1.12
N ASN A 104 -2.74 -5.07 0.34
CA ASN A 104 -2.47 -4.92 -1.10
C ASN A 104 -1.00 -4.64 -1.42
N LEU A 105 -0.23 -4.14 -0.45
CA LEU A 105 1.21 -3.93 -0.58
C LEU A 105 1.99 -5.24 -0.86
N PHE A 106 1.43 -6.40 -0.52
CA PHE A 106 2.04 -7.70 -0.87
C PHE A 106 1.79 -8.13 -2.32
N LEU A 107 0.75 -7.58 -2.95
CA LEU A 107 0.33 -7.93 -4.31
C LEU A 107 1.12 -7.17 -5.37
N VAL A 108 1.71 -6.03 -5.03
CA VAL A 108 2.50 -5.23 -5.98
C VAL A 108 3.87 -5.86 -6.28
N SER A 109 4.47 -5.47 -7.39
CA SER A 109 5.86 -5.83 -7.72
C SER A 109 6.81 -4.86 -7.03
N LEU A 110 7.78 -5.39 -6.28
CA LEU A 110 8.82 -4.59 -5.65
C LEU A 110 9.63 -3.83 -6.71
N GLU A 111 10.19 -4.56 -7.67
CA GLU A 111 11.08 -4.04 -8.72
C GLU A 111 10.35 -3.14 -9.71
N ARG A 112 9.15 -3.52 -10.16
CA ARG A 112 8.46 -2.79 -11.25
C ARG A 112 7.54 -1.67 -10.75
N ARG A 113 7.20 -1.64 -9.45
CA ARG A 113 6.27 -0.63 -8.91
C ARG A 113 6.79 0.06 -7.67
N VAL A 114 7.24 -0.68 -6.65
CA VAL A 114 7.61 -0.06 -5.37
C VAL A 114 8.89 0.75 -5.50
N ILE A 115 9.97 0.14 -5.98
CA ILE A 115 11.29 0.80 -6.11
C ILE A 115 11.19 2.05 -7.00
N PRO A 116 10.65 1.99 -8.23
CA PRO A 116 10.66 3.16 -9.10
C PRO A 116 9.83 4.33 -8.57
N ARG A 117 8.70 4.03 -7.90
CA ARG A 117 7.91 5.07 -7.23
C ARG A 117 8.63 5.68 -6.04
N CYS A 118 9.33 4.87 -5.24
CA CYS A 118 10.10 5.37 -4.10
C CYS A 118 11.27 6.23 -4.57
N SER A 119 11.97 5.84 -5.65
CA SER A 119 13.05 6.63 -6.25
C SER A 119 12.55 7.99 -6.74
N ALA A 120 11.44 8.01 -7.48
CA ALA A 120 10.82 9.24 -7.94
C ALA A 120 10.42 10.15 -6.77
N LEU A 121 9.75 9.60 -5.73
CA LEU A 121 9.37 10.38 -4.55
C LEU A 121 10.58 10.94 -3.80
N LYS A 122 11.62 10.14 -3.59
CA LYS A 122 12.84 10.58 -2.90
C LYS A 122 13.54 11.72 -3.66
N LEU A 123 13.58 11.65 -4.98
CA LEU A 123 14.13 12.73 -5.82
C LEU A 123 13.29 14.01 -5.71
N LEU A 124 11.96 13.90 -5.77
CA LEU A 124 11.08 15.06 -5.64
C LEU A 124 11.17 15.69 -4.23
N MET A 125 11.32 14.87 -3.19
CA MET A 125 11.53 15.33 -1.82
C MET A 125 12.88 16.04 -1.65
N SER A 126 13.96 15.52 -2.26
CA SER A 126 15.28 16.14 -2.17
C SER A 126 15.34 17.47 -2.91
N LYS A 127 14.58 17.63 -4.00
CA LYS A 127 14.39 18.89 -4.71
C LYS A 127 13.42 19.85 -4.02
N GLY A 128 12.76 19.43 -2.94
CA GLY A 128 11.77 20.24 -2.23
C GLY A 128 10.45 20.45 -2.98
N SER A 129 10.21 19.69 -4.06
CA SER A 129 9.01 19.79 -4.89
C SER A 129 7.77 19.19 -4.24
N ILE A 130 7.95 18.27 -3.30
CA ILE A 130 6.87 17.65 -2.50
C ILE A 130 7.24 17.60 -1.02
N ASP A 131 6.22 17.46 -0.17
CA ASP A 131 6.39 17.28 1.28
C ASP A 131 7.22 16.01 1.59
N LYS A 132 8.07 16.09 2.61
CA LYS A 132 8.82 14.94 3.15
C LYS A 132 7.92 13.93 3.85
N ASN A 133 6.74 14.35 4.30
CA ASN A 133 5.75 13.53 5.02
C ASN A 133 4.73 12.84 4.09
N VAL A 134 5.04 12.64 2.81
CA VAL A 134 4.14 11.93 1.89
C VAL A 134 3.86 10.51 2.39
N ASN A 135 2.58 10.17 2.44
CA ASN A 135 2.14 8.84 2.83
C ASN A 135 2.51 7.80 1.76
N PHE A 136 3.61 7.08 1.98
CA PHE A 136 4.10 6.04 1.07
C PHE A 136 3.07 4.94 0.82
N VAL A 137 2.31 4.51 1.84
CA VAL A 137 1.29 3.45 1.69
C VAL A 137 0.23 3.85 0.66
N SER A 138 -0.25 5.10 0.72
CA SER A 138 -1.21 5.64 -0.25
C SER A 138 -0.62 5.68 -1.66
N VAL A 139 0.61 6.19 -1.80
CA VAL A 139 1.25 6.33 -3.12
C VAL A 139 1.61 4.99 -3.76
N LEU A 140 2.00 4.00 -2.97
CA LEU A 140 2.30 2.65 -3.46
C LEU A 140 1.06 1.89 -3.94
N ASN A 141 -0.11 2.17 -3.34
CA ASN A 141 -1.39 1.60 -3.76
C ASN A 141 -2.06 2.37 -4.92
N MET A 142 -1.57 3.54 -5.28
CA MET A 142 -2.12 4.35 -6.36
C MET A 142 -2.04 3.66 -7.74
N SER A 143 -3.00 3.93 -8.63
CA SER A 143 -2.94 3.42 -10.00
C SER A 143 -1.72 3.97 -10.76
N LYS A 144 -1.26 3.30 -11.82
CA LYS A 144 -0.15 3.81 -12.66
C LYS A 144 -0.50 5.18 -13.25
N LYS A 145 -1.77 5.35 -13.66
CA LYS A 145 -2.29 6.58 -14.25
C LYS A 145 -2.25 7.74 -13.27
N ASP A 146 -2.78 7.54 -12.06
CA ASP A 146 -2.85 8.61 -11.07
C ASP A 146 -1.47 8.97 -10.53
N PHE A 147 -0.60 7.97 -10.34
CA PHE A 147 0.79 8.23 -9.97
C PHE A 147 1.51 9.06 -11.04
N GLY A 148 1.38 8.68 -12.30
CA GLY A 148 1.99 9.40 -13.42
C GLY A 148 1.50 10.85 -13.48
N LYS A 149 0.19 11.08 -13.41
CA LYS A 149 -0.36 12.43 -13.40
C LYS A 149 0.14 13.27 -12.24
N ARG A 150 0.16 12.72 -11.03
CA ARG A 150 0.44 13.49 -9.81
C ARG A 150 1.92 13.74 -9.57
N PHE A 151 2.78 12.78 -9.93
CA PHE A 151 4.19 12.81 -9.55
C PHE A 151 5.15 12.82 -10.74
N ILE A 152 4.70 12.51 -11.96
CA ILE A 152 5.58 12.50 -13.14
C ILE A 152 5.26 13.69 -14.03
N THR A 153 4.07 13.75 -14.62
CA THR A 153 3.69 14.81 -15.57
C THR A 153 3.81 16.22 -14.98
N CYS A 154 3.53 16.38 -13.68
CA CYS A 154 3.65 17.69 -13.01
C CYS A 154 5.09 18.18 -12.85
N PHE A 155 6.10 17.32 -12.96
CA PHE A 155 7.49 17.64 -12.63
C PHE A 155 8.49 17.22 -13.71
N GLU A 156 8.05 16.58 -14.79
CA GLU A 156 8.93 16.04 -15.83
C GLU A 156 9.71 17.10 -16.59
N GLN A 157 9.13 18.30 -16.78
CA GLN A 157 9.80 19.41 -17.45
C GLN A 157 10.92 20.02 -16.58
N ASP A 158 10.70 20.12 -15.27
CA ASP A 158 11.64 20.71 -14.33
C ASP A 158 12.68 19.71 -13.79
N SER A 159 12.50 18.42 -14.10
CA SER A 159 13.34 17.35 -13.58
C SER A 159 13.50 16.22 -14.58
N PRO A 160 14.35 16.37 -15.62
CA PRO A 160 14.64 15.29 -16.57
C PRO A 160 15.15 14.01 -15.90
N GLU A 161 15.83 14.12 -14.75
CA GLU A 161 16.32 12.97 -13.98
C GLU A 161 15.19 12.14 -13.34
N LEU A 162 13.98 12.71 -13.23
CA LEU A 162 12.80 12.05 -12.67
C LEU A 162 12.34 10.87 -13.52
N ILE A 163 12.35 11.05 -14.84
CA ILE A 163 11.97 9.99 -15.77
C ILE A 163 12.97 8.83 -15.67
N LYS A 164 14.26 9.14 -15.57
CA LYS A 164 15.30 8.12 -15.35
C LYS A 164 15.09 7.39 -14.02
N ALA A 165 14.86 8.10 -12.93
CA ALA A 165 14.62 7.50 -11.62
C ALA A 165 13.34 6.65 -11.55
N TYR A 166 12.30 7.00 -12.33
CA TYR A 166 11.02 6.29 -12.37
C TYR A 166 11.00 5.10 -13.34
N LEU A 167 11.83 5.10 -14.37
CA LEU A 167 11.92 3.96 -15.29
C LEU A 167 12.90 2.88 -14.81
N GLY A 168 13.87 3.25 -13.96
CA GLY A 168 14.92 2.37 -13.48
C GLY A 168 16.12 2.41 -14.42
#